data_AF-A0A3C0HRU7-F1
#
_entry.id   AF-A0A3C0HRU7-F1
#
_cell.length_a   1.000
_cell.length_b   1.000
_cell.length_c   1.000
_cell.angle_alpha   90.00
_cell.angle_beta   90.00
_cell.angle_gamma   90.00
#
_symmetry.space_group_name_H-M   'P 1'
#
loop_
_entity.id
_entity.type
_entity.pdbx_description
1 polymer ?
#
loop_
_entity_poly.entity_id
_entity_poly.type
_entity_poly.pdbx_seq_one_letter_code
_entity_poly.pdbx_strand_id
1 'polypeptide(L)'
;MSDLLEFLAGWDLSDGMIDTIDTVEVDRHLSVVAEQRLIGVLLAAMRAGEVEVDRPEVVVEAHERALAHARLLDTAMLESVEILLDVGITPCLLKGPAIARLLPEPDQRISADIDLLVP
;
A
#
# COMPACT_ATOMS: atom_id res chain seq x y z
N MET A 1 -13.78 -7.48 11.67
CA MET A 1 -13.01 -6.52 10.85
C MET A 1 -13.60 -5.15 11.16
N SER A 2 -12.79 -4.11 11.35
CA SER A 2 -13.31 -2.77 11.66
C SER A 2 -13.96 -2.18 10.40
N ASP A 3 -15.07 -1.43 10.54
CA ASP A 3 -15.78 -0.79 9.42
C ASP A 3 -14.84 0.04 8.53
N LEU A 4 -13.85 0.72 9.14
CA LEU A 4 -12.78 1.43 8.43
C LEU A 4 -11.95 0.53 7.49
N LEU A 5 -11.61 -0.69 7.90
CA LEU A 5 -10.80 -1.58 7.04
C LEU A 5 -11.62 -2.10 5.86
N GLU A 6 -12.90 -2.39 6.08
CA GLU A 6 -13.79 -2.84 5.01
C GLU A 6 -14.01 -1.73 3.98
N PHE A 7 -14.23 -0.50 4.44
CA PHE A 7 -14.26 0.69 3.61
C PHE A 7 -12.96 0.83 2.80
N LEU A 8 -11.80 0.87 3.46
CA LEU A 8 -10.52 1.11 2.79
C LEU A 8 -10.15 -0.03 1.83
N ALA A 9 -10.52 -1.28 2.12
CA ALA A 9 -10.22 -2.41 1.24
C ALA A 9 -11.03 -2.37 -0.07
N GLY A 10 -12.21 -1.76 -0.04
CA GLY A 10 -13.09 -1.61 -1.19
C GLY A 10 -13.00 -0.25 -1.88
N TRP A 11 -12.46 0.77 -1.22
CA TRP A 11 -12.48 2.15 -1.68
C TRP A 11 -11.81 2.35 -3.04
N ASP A 12 -10.58 1.86 -3.20
CA ASP A 12 -9.81 1.93 -4.45
C ASP A 12 -10.34 0.99 -5.55
N LEU A 13 -11.29 0.12 -5.22
CA LEU A 13 -11.98 -0.78 -6.15
C LEU A 13 -13.40 -0.32 -6.48
N SER A 14 -13.91 0.69 -5.76
CA SER A 14 -15.27 1.19 -5.88
C SER A 14 -15.28 2.51 -6.66
N ASP A 15 -16.21 2.63 -7.61
CA ASP A 15 -16.36 3.82 -8.48
C ASP A 15 -17.05 5.00 -7.75
N GLY A 16 -16.76 5.20 -6.45
CA GLY A 16 -17.16 6.39 -5.69
C GLY A 16 -18.51 6.34 -4.94
N MET A 17 -18.94 5.19 -4.43
CA MET A 17 -20.15 5.08 -3.58
C MET A 17 -19.86 4.28 -2.30
N ILE A 18 -19.12 4.88 -1.36
CA ILE A 18 -19.07 4.39 0.01
C ILE A 18 -19.42 5.55 0.95
N ASP A 19 -20.29 5.30 1.93
CA ASP A 19 -20.69 6.28 2.93
C ASP A 19 -19.45 6.88 3.64
N THR A 20 -19.46 8.19 3.86
CA THR A 20 -18.42 8.90 4.63
C THR A 20 -18.26 8.30 6.01
N ILE A 21 -17.02 8.04 6.42
CA ILE A 21 -16.71 7.61 7.79
C ILE A 21 -16.57 8.85 8.67
N ASP A 22 -17.17 8.80 9.87
CA ASP A 22 -16.96 9.79 10.94
C ASP A 22 -15.47 9.96 11.29
N THR A 23 -15.15 10.93 12.13
CA THR A 23 -13.76 11.20 12.54
C THR A 23 -13.05 9.95 13.07
N VAL A 24 -11.98 9.54 12.40
CA VAL A 24 -11.13 8.42 12.78
C VAL A 24 -10.08 8.88 13.79
N GLU A 25 -10.07 8.27 14.98
CA GLU A 25 -8.98 8.40 15.95
C GLU A 25 -7.73 7.67 15.45
N VAL A 26 -6.79 8.38 14.82
CA VAL A 26 -5.71 7.75 14.06
C VAL A 26 -4.82 6.84 14.91
N ASP A 27 -4.53 7.20 16.16
CA ASP A 27 -3.65 6.39 17.04
C ASP A 27 -4.20 5.00 17.32
N ARG A 28 -5.53 4.85 17.30
CA ARG A 28 -6.20 3.57 17.56
C ARG A 28 -6.16 2.66 16.32
N HIS A 29 -6.16 3.24 15.13
CA HIS A 29 -6.38 2.50 13.88
C HIS A 29 -5.14 2.39 13.00
N LEU A 30 -4.16 3.30 13.14
CA LEU A 30 -3.03 3.40 12.21
C LEU A 30 -2.20 2.13 12.14
N SER A 31 -1.90 1.49 13.27
CA SER A 31 -1.13 0.23 13.28
C SER A 31 -1.84 -0.87 12.50
N VAL A 32 -3.17 -0.97 12.65
CA VAL A 32 -3.97 -1.99 11.94
C VAL A 32 -4.06 -1.66 10.45
N VAL A 33 -4.27 -0.40 10.09
CA VAL A 33 -4.26 0.06 8.69
C VAL A 33 -2.89 -0.20 8.04
N ALA A 34 -1.80 0.00 8.78
CA ALA A 34 -0.44 -0.29 8.35
C ALA A 34 -0.21 -1.78 8.11
N GLU A 35 -0.64 -2.63 9.04
CA GLU A 35 -0.56 -4.10 8.91
C GLU A 35 -1.31 -4.60 7.66
N GLN A 36 -2.44 -3.95 7.33
CA GLN A 36 -3.23 -4.28 6.14
C GLN A 36 -2.73 -3.61 4.85
N ARG A 37 -1.65 -2.81 4.91
CA ARG A 37 -1.07 -2.10 3.75
C ARG A 37 -2.00 -1.05 3.14
N LEU A 38 -2.92 -0.51 3.95
CA LEU A 38 -3.96 0.43 3.50
C LEU A 38 -3.65 1.89 3.85
N ILE A 39 -2.43 2.22 4.30
CA ILE A 39 -2.06 3.61 4.65
C ILE A 39 -2.20 4.55 3.43
N GLY A 40 -1.74 4.12 2.26
CA GLY A 40 -1.88 4.92 1.03
C GLY A 40 -3.34 5.15 0.66
N VAL A 41 -4.18 4.13 0.82
CA VAL A 41 -5.63 4.24 0.60
C VAL A 41 -6.28 5.18 1.62
N LEU A 42 -5.91 5.10 2.91
CA LEU A 42 -6.40 6.03 3.94
C LEU A 42 -6.02 7.47 3.61
N LEU A 43 -4.79 7.70 3.16
CA LEU A 43 -4.36 9.04 2.74
C LEU A 43 -5.15 9.55 1.53
N ALA A 44 -5.43 8.68 0.54
CA ALA A 44 -6.21 9.03 -0.63
C ALA A 44 -7.67 9.37 -0.27
N ALA A 45 -8.33 8.53 0.54
CA ALA A 45 -9.69 8.77 1.02
C ALA A 45 -9.78 10.03 1.89
N MET A 46 -8.78 10.29 2.73
CA MET A 46 -8.68 11.53 3.52
C MET A 46 -8.54 12.77 2.62
N ARG A 47 -7.72 12.70 1.56
CA ARG A 47 -7.56 13.80 0.60
C ARG A 47 -8.81 14.02 -0.26
N ALA A 48 -9.59 12.98 -0.51
CA ALA A 48 -10.88 13.05 -1.18
C ALA A 48 -11.99 13.62 -0.27
N GLY A 49 -11.73 13.76 1.04
CA GLY A 49 -12.72 14.23 2.02
C GLY A 49 -13.72 13.15 2.44
N GLU A 50 -13.44 11.89 2.14
CA GLU A 50 -14.33 10.76 2.43
C GLU A 50 -14.08 10.15 3.82
N VAL A 51 -12.91 10.45 4.40
CA VAL A 51 -12.53 10.09 5.76
C VAL A 51 -11.95 11.32 6.46
N GLU A 52 -12.57 11.73 7.57
CA GLU A 52 -12.00 12.74 8.45
C GLU A 52 -11.08 12.07 9.48
N VAL A 53 -9.90 12.64 9.73
CA VAL A 53 -8.90 12.10 10.65
C VAL A 53 -8.49 13.19 11.64
N ASP A 54 -8.42 12.85 12.93
CA ASP A 54 -8.11 13.79 14.02
C ASP A 54 -6.72 14.46 13.88
N ARG A 55 -5.73 13.70 13.40
CA ARG A 55 -4.34 14.14 13.18
C ARG A 55 -3.84 13.68 11.80
N PRO A 56 -4.22 14.40 10.72
CA PRO A 56 -3.92 13.99 9.35
C PRO A 56 -2.40 13.93 9.05
N GLU A 57 -1.59 14.73 9.73
CA GLU A 57 -0.12 14.73 9.61
C GLU A 57 0.50 13.37 9.94
N VAL A 58 -0.08 12.63 10.89
CA VAL A 58 0.40 11.30 11.29
C VAL A 58 0.20 10.28 10.16
N VAL A 59 -0.90 10.39 9.41
CA VAL A 59 -1.17 9.54 8.23
C VAL A 59 -0.16 9.83 7.14
N VAL A 60 0.14 11.10 6.89
CA VAL A 60 1.13 11.52 5.88
C VAL A 60 2.51 10.97 6.24
N GLU A 61 2.98 11.17 7.47
CA GLU A 61 4.29 10.65 7.91
C GLU A 61 4.37 9.12 7.84
N ALA A 62 3.29 8.42 8.18
CA ALA A 62 3.23 6.96 8.09
C ALA A 62 3.31 6.50 6.63
N HIS A 63 2.64 7.21 5.71
CA HIS A 63 2.69 6.93 4.29
C HIS A 63 4.09 7.16 3.72
N GLU A 64 4.74 8.28 4.06
CA GLU A 64 6.12 8.58 3.64
C GLU A 64 7.11 7.51 4.11
N ARG A 65 6.99 7.05 5.35
CA ARG A 65 7.80 5.95 5.89
C ARG A 65 7.56 4.64 5.12
N ALA A 66 6.31 4.32 4.81
CA ALA A 66 5.96 3.14 4.02
C ALA A 66 6.54 3.21 2.60
N LEU A 67 6.47 4.38 1.96
CA LEU A 67 7.06 4.61 0.63
C LEU A 67 8.58 4.48 0.65
N ALA A 68 9.24 5.05 1.66
CA ALA A 68 10.68 4.90 1.82
C ALA A 68 11.08 3.42 1.95
N HIS A 69 10.31 2.64 2.71
CA HIS A 69 10.55 1.21 2.85
C HIS A 69 10.33 0.44 1.53
N ALA A 70 9.25 0.73 0.79
CA ALA A 70 9.01 0.08 -0.50
C ALA A 70 10.08 0.41 -1.55
N ARG A 71 10.64 1.62 -1.53
CA ARG A 71 11.78 1.95 -2.40
C ARG A 71 13.02 1.11 -2.07
N LEU A 72 13.28 0.82 -0.80
CA LEU A 72 14.37 -0.08 -0.41
C LEU A 72 14.13 -1.49 -0.93
N LEU A 73 12.87 -1.96 -0.89
CA LEU A 73 12.49 -3.24 -1.47
C LEU A 73 12.67 -3.23 -2.99
N ASP A 74 12.18 -2.23 -3.71
CA ASP A 74 12.37 -2.14 -5.17
C ASP A 74 13.85 -2.19 -5.57
N THR A 75 14.74 -1.55 -4.81
CA THR A 75 16.20 -1.69 -5.01
C THR A 75 16.65 -3.13 -4.82
N ALA A 76 16.28 -3.77 -3.71
CA ALA A 76 16.65 -5.15 -3.44
C ALA A 76 16.07 -6.13 -4.48
N MET A 77 14.88 -5.86 -5.01
CA MET A 77 14.27 -6.62 -6.11
C MET A 77 15.14 -6.54 -7.36
N LEU A 78 15.52 -5.33 -7.77
CA LEU A 78 16.31 -5.11 -8.98
C LEU A 78 17.68 -5.79 -8.86
N GLU A 79 18.36 -5.65 -7.72
CA GLU A 79 19.62 -6.34 -7.42
C GLU A 79 19.44 -7.87 -7.47
N SER A 80 18.37 -8.41 -6.90
CA SER A 80 18.08 -9.85 -6.92
C SER A 80 17.81 -10.36 -8.34
N VAL A 81 17.08 -9.58 -9.15
CA VAL A 81 16.81 -9.92 -10.55
C VAL A 81 18.10 -9.89 -11.37
N GLU A 82 18.96 -8.90 -11.18
CA GLU A 82 20.26 -8.81 -11.85
C GLU A 82 21.12 -10.04 -11.56
N ILE A 83 21.25 -10.44 -10.29
CA ILE A 83 22.00 -11.64 -9.88
C ILE A 83 21.47 -12.92 -10.57
N LEU A 84 20.14 -13.05 -10.68
CA LEU A 84 19.53 -14.22 -11.31
C LEU A 84 19.76 -14.22 -12.83
N LEU A 85 19.65 -13.06 -13.47
CA LEU A 85 19.91 -12.92 -14.91
C LEU A 85 21.37 -13.21 -15.26
N ASP A 86 22.32 -12.81 -14.41
CA ASP A 86 23.75 -13.07 -14.59
C ASP A 86 24.09 -14.57 -14.65
N VAL A 87 23.30 -15.41 -13.98
CA VAL A 87 23.44 -16.87 -14.03
C VAL A 87 22.49 -17.54 -15.03
N GLY A 88 21.84 -16.74 -15.89
CA GLY A 88 20.95 -17.23 -16.95
C GLY A 88 19.55 -17.64 -16.46
N ILE A 89 19.15 -17.24 -15.26
CA ILE A 89 17.83 -17.49 -14.69
C ILE A 89 16.93 -16.28 -14.96
N THR A 90 15.77 -16.48 -15.57
CA THR A 90 14.77 -15.42 -15.76
C THR A 90 13.69 -15.51 -14.68
N PRO A 91 13.71 -14.65 -13.65
CA PRO A 91 12.68 -14.65 -12.62
C PRO A 91 11.38 -13.99 -13.09
N CYS A 92 10.26 -14.40 -12.52
CA CYS A 92 8.96 -13.74 -12.68
C CYS A 92 8.52 -13.07 -11.37
N LEU A 93 8.18 -11.77 -11.42
CA LEU A 93 7.64 -11.04 -10.28
C LEU A 93 6.20 -11.49 -9.98
N LEU A 94 5.88 -11.76 -8.71
CA LEU A 94 4.57 -12.24 -8.29
C LEU A 94 3.88 -11.29 -7.29
N LYS A 95 2.61 -11.60 -7.01
CA LYS A 95 1.76 -11.07 -5.93
C LYS A 95 1.66 -9.54 -5.89
N GLY A 96 1.67 -8.96 -4.69
CA GLY A 96 1.44 -7.54 -4.42
C GLY A 96 2.31 -6.62 -5.28
N PRO A 97 3.63 -6.84 -5.39
CA PRO A 97 4.49 -6.03 -6.24
C PRO A 97 4.14 -6.07 -7.74
N ALA A 98 3.62 -7.20 -8.22
CA ALA A 98 3.16 -7.31 -9.60
C ALA A 98 1.81 -6.59 -9.80
N ILE A 99 0.88 -6.76 -8.86
CA ILE A 99 -0.45 -6.13 -8.91
C ILE A 99 -0.35 -4.61 -8.77
N ALA A 100 0.46 -4.10 -7.83
CA ALA A 100 0.64 -2.66 -7.61
C ALA A 100 1.10 -1.94 -8.89
N ARG A 101 1.94 -2.59 -9.71
CA ARG A 101 2.40 -2.06 -11.00
C ARG A 101 1.31 -2.01 -12.09
N LEU A 102 0.19 -2.69 -11.89
CA LEU A 102 -0.98 -2.66 -12.79
C LEU A 102 -2.03 -1.64 -12.34
N LEU A 103 -1.91 -1.07 -11.14
CA LEU A 103 -2.84 -0.07 -10.63
C LEU A 103 -2.52 1.32 -11.20
N PRO A 104 -3.53 2.19 -11.39
CA PRO A 104 -3.32 3.57 -11.83
C PRO A 104 -2.43 4.37 -10.88
N GLU A 105 -2.52 4.10 -9.57
CA GLU A 105 -1.76 4.75 -8.50
C GLU A 105 -1.03 3.69 -7.65
N PRO A 106 0.19 3.25 -8.08
CA PRO A 106 0.92 2.14 -7.47
C PRO A 106 1.33 2.38 -6.01
N ASP A 107 1.44 3.63 -5.62
CA ASP A 107 1.81 4.08 -4.27
C ASP A 107 0.69 3.96 -3.25
N GLN A 108 -0.56 3.75 -3.68
CA GLN A 108 -1.67 3.51 -2.77
C GLN A 108 -1.60 2.14 -2.08
N ARG A 109 -1.10 1.11 -2.79
CA ARG A 109 -0.93 -0.26 -2.29
C ARG A 109 0.55 -0.65 -2.20
N ILE A 110 1.16 -0.25 -1.10
CA ILE A 110 2.57 -0.44 -0.83
C ILE A 110 2.84 -1.89 -0.38
N SER A 111 3.68 -2.63 -1.09
CA SER A 111 4.13 -3.98 -0.69
C SER A 111 5.26 -3.92 0.34
N ALA A 112 5.43 -4.95 1.18
CA ALA A 112 6.55 -5.03 2.12
C ALA A 112 7.46 -6.25 1.94
N ASP A 113 7.14 -7.07 0.96
CA ASP A 113 7.92 -8.20 0.54
C ASP A 113 7.90 -8.28 -0.98
N ILE A 114 8.84 -9.07 -1.49
CA ILE A 114 9.01 -9.31 -2.92
C ILE A 114 9.00 -10.81 -3.10
N ASP A 115 8.13 -11.26 -4.01
CA ASP A 115 8.06 -12.66 -4.43
C ASP A 115 8.59 -12.78 -5.85
N LEU A 116 9.66 -13.56 -6.03
CA LEU A 116 10.20 -13.93 -7.33
C LEU A 116 10.03 -15.44 -7.53
N LEU A 117 9.41 -15.82 -8.65
CA LEU A 117 9.38 -17.21 -9.11
C LEU A 117 10.64 -17.49 -9.93
N VAL A 118 11.36 -18.54 -9.55
CA VAL A 118 12.57 -19.01 -10.23
C VAL A 118 12.29 -20.42 -10.81
N PRO A 119 12.56 -20.67 -12.10
CA PRO A 119 12.36 -21.97 -12.75
C PRO A 119 13.38 -23.05 -12.32
#